data_AF-A0A7V5SHB4-F1
#
_entry.id   AF-A0A7V5SHB4-F1
#
_cell.length_a   1.000
_cell.length_b   1.000
_cell.length_c   1.000
_cell.angle_alpha   90.00
_cell.angle_beta   90.00
_cell.angle_gamma   90.00
#
_symmetry.space_group_name_H-M   'P 1'
#
loop_
_entity.id
_entity.type
_entity.pdbx_description
1 polymer ?
#
loop_
_entity_poly.entity_id
_entity_poly.type
_entity_poly.pdbx_seq_one_letter_code
_entity_poly.pdbx_strand_id
1 'polypeptide(L)'
;MTTFRPRGSPTLRRCPRCKAVGRMYRSHSRNAFERFMKIFSPMLLLYRCHHCNWRGYMFRRFRSQSRFAFWMTLLGVIVGGVAGIAAGWFILLRFVEVLLGR
;
A
#
# COMPACT_ATOMS: atom_id res chain seq x y z
N MET A 1 38.51 -19.09 0.73
CA MET A 1 37.33 -18.78 1.57
C MET A 1 36.63 -17.57 0.99
N THR A 2 35.44 -17.74 0.41
CA THR A 2 34.67 -16.63 -0.17
C THR A 2 33.95 -15.85 0.94
N THR A 3 34.40 -14.64 1.22
CA THR A 3 33.76 -13.76 2.21
C THR A 3 32.42 -13.27 1.68
N PHE A 4 31.33 -13.85 2.19
CA PHE A 4 29.97 -13.44 1.88
C PHE A 4 29.66 -12.09 2.53
N ARG A 5 29.74 -10.98 1.79
CA ARG A 5 29.22 -9.67 2.23
C ARG A 5 27.68 -9.70 2.20
N PRO A 6 26.98 -9.54 3.35
CA PRO A 6 25.53 -9.45 3.34
C PRO A 6 25.12 -8.11 2.70
N ARG A 7 24.63 -8.15 1.45
CA ARG A 7 23.88 -7.03 0.87
C ARG A 7 22.66 -6.80 1.76
N GLY A 8 22.64 -5.65 2.45
CA GLY A 8 21.55 -5.26 3.34
C GLY A 8 20.21 -5.43 2.65
N SER A 9 19.47 -6.47 3.04
CA SER A 9 18.09 -6.63 2.60
C SER A 9 17.28 -5.49 3.24
N PRO A 10 16.50 -4.70 2.49
CA PRO A 10 15.67 -3.63 3.05
C PRO A 10 14.57 -4.16 4.00
N THR A 11 14.48 -5.48 4.18
CA THR A 11 13.57 -6.14 5.10
C THR A 11 14.36 -6.82 6.24
N LEU A 12 14.43 -6.18 7.41
CA LEU A 12 14.83 -6.79 8.69
C LEU A 12 13.83 -7.87 9.17
N ARG A 13 13.32 -8.71 8.26
CA ARG A 13 12.35 -9.75 8.58
C ARG A 13 13.07 -10.99 9.07
N ARG A 14 12.53 -11.57 10.14
CA ARG A 14 12.98 -12.83 10.74
C ARG A 14 12.33 -14.01 9.99
N CYS A 15 13.13 -15.01 9.64
CA CYS A 15 12.61 -16.23 9.02
C CYS A 15 11.74 -17.05 9.98
N PRO A 16 10.52 -17.46 9.60
CA PRO A 16 9.69 -18.30 10.47
C PRO A 16 10.31 -19.68 10.66
N ARG A 17 11.05 -20.20 9.67
CA ARG A 17 11.65 -21.55 9.72
C ARG A 17 12.99 -21.59 10.46
N CYS A 18 13.93 -20.70 10.12
CA CYS A 18 15.30 -20.73 10.67
C CYS A 18 15.65 -19.55 11.59
N LYS A 19 14.71 -18.63 11.82
CA LYS A 19 14.90 -17.43 12.66
C LYS A 19 16.04 -16.50 12.22
N ALA A 20 16.69 -16.74 11.07
CA ALA A 20 17.70 -15.84 10.51
C ALA A 20 17.07 -14.48 10.17
N VAL A 21 17.75 -13.40 10.55
CA VAL A 21 17.34 -12.01 10.32
C VAL A 21 18.15 -11.42 9.16
N GLY A 22 17.52 -10.63 8.29
CA GLY A 22 18.21 -9.93 7.19
C GLY A 22 18.73 -10.85 6.08
N ARG A 23 18.27 -12.11 6.03
CA ARG A 23 18.61 -13.10 5.00
C ARG A 23 17.42 -13.43 4.09
N MET A 24 16.37 -12.60 4.12
CA MET A 24 15.20 -12.74 3.26
C MET A 24 15.29 -11.79 2.08
N TYR A 25 15.01 -12.32 0.90
CA TYR A 25 15.01 -11.57 -0.35
C TYR A 25 13.72 -11.82 -1.11
N ARG A 26 13.31 -10.84 -1.93
CA ARG A 26 12.14 -10.96 -2.79
C ARG A 26 12.40 -12.02 -3.86
N SER A 27 11.46 -12.93 -4.03
CA SER A 27 11.52 -13.96 -5.07
C SER A 27 10.53 -13.66 -6.21
N HIS A 28 10.82 -14.20 -7.38
CA HIS A 28 9.96 -14.08 -8.55
C HIS A 28 8.88 -15.17 -8.55
N SER A 29 7.74 -14.85 -9.18
CA SER A 29 6.65 -15.79 -9.44
C SER A 29 7.10 -16.82 -10.49
N ARG A 30 7.00 -18.10 -10.17
CA ARG A 30 7.28 -19.23 -11.07
C ARG A 30 6.01 -19.78 -11.71
N ASN A 31 4.89 -19.78 -10.98
CA ASN A 31 3.64 -20.40 -11.45
C ASN A 31 2.59 -19.36 -11.83
N ALA A 32 1.63 -19.75 -12.67
CA ALA A 32 0.48 -18.94 -13.06
C ALA A 32 -0.34 -18.47 -11.84
N PHE A 33 -0.52 -19.34 -10.85
CA PHE A 33 -1.19 -18.99 -9.59
C PHE A 33 -0.45 -17.89 -8.81
N GLU A 34 0.89 -17.93 -8.76
CA GLU A 34 1.69 -16.89 -8.10
C GLU A 34 1.60 -15.55 -8.85
N ARG A 35 1.43 -15.58 -10.18
CA ARG A 35 1.17 -14.38 -10.98
C ARG A 35 -0.23 -13.82 -10.71
N PHE A 36 -1.25 -14.68 -10.67
CA PHE A 36 -2.62 -14.29 -10.36
C PHE A 36 -2.72 -13.65 -8.98
N MET A 37 -2.14 -14.27 -7.94
CA MET A 37 -2.12 -13.71 -6.59
C MET A 37 -1.38 -12.36 -6.51
N LYS A 38 -0.33 -12.16 -7.32
CA LYS A 38 0.38 -10.88 -7.38
C LYS A 38 -0.48 -9.75 -7.97
N ILE A 39 -1.37 -10.08 -8.91
CA ILE A 39 -2.32 -9.13 -9.51
C ILE A 39 -3.44 -8.83 -8.51
N PHE A 40 -4.04 -9.86 -7.91
CA PHE A 40 -5.17 -9.71 -6.99
C PHE A 40 -4.78 -9.06 -5.66
N SER A 41 -3.54 -9.28 -5.21
CA SER A 41 -3.06 -8.79 -3.91
C SER A 41 -1.67 -8.17 -4.03
N PRO A 42 -1.57 -6.89 -4.43
CA PRO A 42 -0.29 -6.19 -4.54
C PRO A 42 0.44 -6.04 -3.20
N MET A 43 -0.26 -6.23 -2.08
CA MET A 43 0.33 -6.32 -0.76
C MET A 43 1.09 -7.63 -0.54
N LEU A 44 0.67 -8.74 -1.14
CA LEU A 44 1.27 -10.05 -0.91
C LEU A 44 2.47 -10.23 -1.84
N LEU A 45 3.66 -10.28 -1.25
CA LEU A 45 4.91 -10.46 -1.95
C LEU A 45 5.54 -11.79 -1.55
N LEU A 46 6.07 -12.50 -2.54
CA LEU A 46 6.73 -13.77 -2.32
C LEU A 46 8.19 -13.54 -1.89
N TYR A 47 8.57 -14.05 -0.71
CA TYR A 47 9.92 -13.96 -0.18
C TYR A 47 10.58 -15.34 -0.13
N ARG A 48 11.91 -15.35 -0.24
CA ARG A 48 12.77 -16.52 -0.04
C ARG A 48 13.86 -16.21 0.97
N CYS A 49 14.08 -17.13 1.90
CA CYS A 49 15.23 -17.08 2.80
C CYS A 49 16.44 -17.76 2.13
N HIS A 50 17.56 -17.06 2.04
CA HIS A 50 18.80 -17.61 1.47
C HIS A 50 19.56 -18.53 2.44
N HIS A 51 19.19 -18.56 3.72
CA HIS A 51 19.83 -19.41 4.72
C HIS A 51 19.24 -20.83 4.76
N CYS A 52 17.91 -20.96 4.73
CA CYS A 52 17.21 -22.24 4.86
C CYS A 52 16.33 -22.60 3.65
N ASN A 53 16.39 -21.81 2.57
CA ASN A 53 15.56 -21.96 1.38
C ASN A 53 14.03 -21.94 1.61
N TRP A 54 13.57 -21.46 2.77
CA TRP A 54 12.14 -21.26 2.99
C TRP A 54 11.55 -20.26 1.99
N ARG A 55 10.36 -20.55 1.49
CA ARG A 55 9.62 -19.76 0.51
C ARG A 55 8.19 -19.57 1.01
N GLY A 56 7.68 -18.34 0.93
CA GLY A 56 6.32 -18.05 1.36
C GLY A 56 5.90 -16.61 1.04
N TYR A 57 4.61 -16.36 1.19
CA TYR A 57 4.04 -15.04 1.02
C TYR A 57 4.18 -14.24 2.31
N MET A 58 4.52 -12.97 2.17
CA MET A 58 4.42 -12.02 3.27
C MET A 58 3.84 -10.70 2.76
N PHE A 59 3.05 -10.08 3.62
CA PHE A 59 2.54 -8.74 3.37
C PHE A 59 3.70 -7.75 3.27
N ARG A 60 3.69 -6.92 2.23
CA ARG A 60 4.49 -5.70 2.14
C ARG A 60 4.20 -4.92 3.41
N ARG A 61 5.24 -4.58 4.18
CA ARG A 61 5.05 -3.56 5.21
C ARG A 61 4.73 -2.31 4.41
N PHE A 62 3.51 -1.81 4.50
CA PHE A 62 3.26 -0.45 4.07
C PHE A 62 4.30 0.39 4.80
N ARG A 63 5.20 1.01 4.02
CA ARG A 63 6.01 2.09 4.56
C ARG A 63 4.98 3.05 5.11
N SER A 64 4.94 3.22 6.43
CA SER A 64 4.02 4.13 7.12
C SER A 64 3.84 5.33 6.21
N GLN A 65 2.64 5.50 5.67
CA GLN A 65 2.34 6.66 4.84
C GLN A 65 2.81 7.85 5.68
N SER A 66 3.68 8.70 5.12
CA SER A 66 4.23 9.80 5.89
C SER A 66 3.03 10.55 6.49
N ARG A 67 3.09 10.91 7.77
CA ARG A 67 1.99 11.62 8.46
C ARG A 67 1.47 12.77 7.58
N PHE A 68 2.37 13.44 6.89
CA PHE A 68 2.09 14.47 5.89
C PHE A 68 1.16 14.02 4.75
N ALA A 69 1.43 12.89 4.09
CA ALA A 69 0.60 12.39 3.00
C ALA A 69 -0.82 12.02 3.48
N PHE A 70 -0.95 11.45 4.68
CA PHE A 70 -2.24 11.18 5.30
C PHE A 70 -3.05 12.47 5.55
N TRP A 71 -2.41 13.47 6.16
CA TRP A 71 -3.04 14.77 6.42
C TRP A 71 -3.46 15.50 5.14
N MET A 72 -2.64 15.47 4.09
CA MET A 72 -2.97 16.07 2.79
C MET A 72 -4.18 15.40 2.14
N THR A 73 -4.27 14.07 2.21
CA THR A 73 -5.46 13.36 1.69
C THR A 73 -6.73 13.68 2.48
N LEU A 74 -6.62 13.77 3.81
CA LEU A 74 -7.76 14.11 4.66
C LEU A 74 -8.25 15.54 4.39
N LEU A 75 -7.33 16.50 4.30
CA LEU A 75 -7.64 17.88 3.95
C LEU A 75 -8.33 17.96 2.58
N GLY A 76 -7.82 17.27 1.58
CA GLY A 76 -8.42 17.25 0.23
C GLY A 76 -9.87 16.76 0.25
N VAL A 77 -10.16 15.70 1.00
CA VAL A 77 -11.53 15.15 1.13
C VAL A 77 -12.45 16.13 1.85
N ILE A 78 -11.98 16.77 2.93
CA ILE A 78 -12.77 17.75 3.68
C ILE A 78 -13.06 18.97 2.81
N VAL A 79 -12.04 19.56 2.17
CA VAL A 79 -12.20 20.74 1.31
C VAL A 79 -13.11 20.43 0.12
N GLY A 80 -12.92 19.29 -0.53
CA GLY A 80 -13.78 18.86 -1.64
C GLY A 80 -15.23 18.64 -1.21
N GLY A 81 -15.44 18.00 -0.06
CA GLY A 81 -16.78 17.78 0.50
C GLY A 81 -17.49 19.09 0.85
N VAL A 82 -16.81 20.00 1.55
CA VAL A 82 -17.37 21.31 1.93
C VAL A 82 -17.68 22.15 0.68
N ALA A 83 -16.77 22.20 -0.30
CA ALA A 83 -17.01 22.91 -1.55
C ALA A 83 -18.20 22.32 -2.33
N GLY A 84 -18.32 20.99 -2.37
CA GLY A 84 -19.44 20.30 -3.01
C GLY A 84 -20.78 20.62 -2.34
N ILE A 85 -20.83 20.62 -1.01
CA ILE A 85 -22.04 20.96 -0.25
C ILE A 85 -22.41 22.43 -0.48
N ALA A 86 -21.44 23.34 -0.41
CA ALA A 86 -21.68 24.77 -0.62
C ALA A 86 -22.18 25.07 -2.04
N ALA A 87 -21.56 24.46 -3.06
CA ALA A 87 -21.99 24.59 -4.44
C ALA A 87 -23.40 24.00 -4.66
N GLY A 88 -23.68 22.82 -4.09
CA GLY A 88 -25.00 22.20 -4.15
C GLY A 88 -26.07 23.07 -3.49
N TRP A 89 -25.79 23.61 -2.31
CA TRP A 89 -26.68 24.52 -1.60
C TRP A 89 -26.94 25.81 -2.39
N PHE A 90 -25.89 26.40 -2.97
CA PHE A 90 -26.02 27.60 -3.81
C PHE A 90 -26.88 27.34 -5.05
N ILE A 91 -26.64 26.24 -5.75
CA ILE A 91 -27.44 25.84 -6.92
C ILE A 91 -28.90 25.60 -6.53
N LEU A 92 -29.14 24.93 -5.40
CA LEU A 92 -30.49 24.67 -4.90
C LEU A 92 -31.23 25.97 -4.57
N LEU A 93 -30.60 26.91 -3.86
CA LEU A 93 -31.18 28.22 -3.59
C LEU A 93 -31.51 28.98 -4.89
N ARG A 94 -30.59 28.99 -5.86
CA ARG A 94 -30.83 29.64 -7.16
C ARG A 94 -31.97 28.99 -7.94
N PHE A 95 -32.12 27.67 -7.84
CA PHE A 95 -33.21 26.95 -8.48
C PHE A 95 -34.56 27.25 -7.82
N VAL A 96 -34.59 27.34 -6.49
CA VAL A 96 -35.78 27.73 -5.72
C VAL A 96 -36.22 29.15 -6.07
N GLU A 97 -35.31 30.11 -6.16
CA GLU A 97 -35.61 31.49 -6.59
C GLU A 97 -36.27 31.53 -7.98
N VAL A 98 -35.74 30.76 -8.95
CA VAL A 98 -36.31 30.67 -10.31
C VAL A 98 -37.69 30.00 -10.30
N LEU A 99 -37.91 29.00 -9.45
CA LEU A 99 -39.19 28.29 -9.33
C LEU A 99 -40.27 29.10 -8.60
N LEU A 100 -39.89 29.90 -7.60
CA LEU A 100 -40.83 30.75 -6.85
C LEU A 100 -41.16 32.08 -7.54
N GLY A 101 -40.61 32.32 -8.73
CA GLY A 101 -41.15 33.32 -9.67
C GLY A 101 -41.14 34.74 -9.12
N ARG A 102 -39.95 35.25 -8.78
CA ARG A 102 -39.66 36.69 -8.87
C ARG A 102 -38.62 36.95 -9.95
#